data_AF-A0A438VQI3-F1
#
_entry.id   AF-A0A438VQI3-F1
#
_cell.length_a   1.000
_cell.length_b   1.000
_cell.length_c   1.000
_cell.angle_alpha   90.00
_cell.angle_beta   90.00
_cell.angle_gamma   90.00
#
_symmetry.space_group_name_H-M   'P 1'
#
loop_
_entity.id
_entity.type
_entity.pdbx_description
1 polymer ?
#
loop_
_entity_poly.entity_id
_entity_poly.type
_entity_poly.pdbx_seq_one_letter_code
_entity_poly.pdbx_strand_id
1 'polypeptide(L)'
;LKHNFNVPLSETEISFLENTPLYARQVLVKNLGNGSSNMIDVSLEGLGRYLKIFNSDSSHVNKVKALQKDYPTEWREKLLKS
;
A
#
# COMPACT_ATOMS: atom_id res chain seq x y z
N LEU A 1 17.19 -18.42 2.84
CA LEU A 1 15.78 -18.13 2.48
C LEU A 1 14.91 -19.39 2.37
N LYS A 2 15.30 -20.42 1.59
CA LYS A 2 14.55 -21.69 1.44
C LYS A 2 14.14 -22.40 2.75
N HIS A 3 14.92 -22.24 3.82
CA HIS A 3 14.66 -22.86 5.12
C HIS A 3 14.14 -21.86 6.19
N ASN A 4 14.02 -20.58 5.87
CA ASN A 4 13.72 -19.52 6.84
C ASN A 4 12.22 -19.22 6.92
N PHE A 5 11.51 -19.42 5.82
CA PHE A 5 10.06 -19.36 5.77
C PHE A 5 9.60 -20.80 5.75
N ASN A 6 8.70 -21.18 6.64
CA ASN A 6 8.20 -22.55 6.80
C ASN A 6 7.25 -22.94 5.62
N VAL A 7 7.63 -22.56 4.41
CA VAL A 7 6.87 -22.53 3.17
C VAL A 7 7.83 -22.93 2.04
N PRO A 8 7.50 -23.94 1.22
CA PRO A 8 8.35 -24.31 0.09
C PRO A 8 8.39 -23.16 -0.92
N LEU A 9 9.57 -22.74 -1.36
CA LEU A 9 9.74 -21.66 -2.33
C LEU A 9 10.37 -22.16 -3.64
N SER A 10 9.83 -21.70 -4.77
CA SER A 10 10.43 -21.91 -6.10
C SER A 10 11.62 -20.96 -6.32
N GLU A 11 12.45 -21.23 -7.33
CA GLU A 11 13.59 -20.37 -7.65
C GLU A 11 13.18 -18.95 -8.04
N THR A 12 12.08 -18.81 -8.78
CA THR A 12 11.52 -17.51 -9.15
C THR A 12 11.05 -16.73 -7.92
N GLU A 13 10.44 -17.39 -6.95
CA GLU A 13 9.99 -16.76 -5.70
C GLU A 13 11.17 -16.29 -4.84
N ILE A 14 12.25 -17.09 -4.80
CA ILE A 14 13.47 -16.72 -4.08
C ILE A 14 14.13 -15.52 -4.75
N SER A 15 14.26 -15.55 -6.08
CA SER A 15 14.80 -14.43 -6.84
C SER A 15 13.99 -13.14 -6.60
N PHE A 16 12.66 -13.24 -6.53
CA PHE A 16 11.82 -12.10 -6.15
C PHE A 16 12.14 -11.59 -4.74
N LEU A 17 12.24 -12.48 -3.73
CA LEU A 17 12.52 -12.09 -2.35
C LEU A 17 13.94 -11.51 -2.16
N GLU A 18 14.91 -11.95 -2.96
CA GLU A 18 16.30 -11.47 -2.89
C GLU A 18 16.51 -10.13 -3.59
N ASN A 19 15.84 -9.93 -4.73
CA ASN A 19 16.14 -8.81 -5.63
C ASN A 19 15.10 -7.68 -5.57
N THR A 20 13.92 -7.90 -5.00
CA THR A 20 12.89 -6.86 -4.91
C THR A 20 13.20 -5.93 -3.74
N PRO A 21 13.48 -4.64 -3.99
CA PRO A 21 13.79 -3.72 -2.91
C PRO A 21 12.54 -3.41 -2.06
N LEU A 22 12.74 -3.13 -0.77
CA LEU A 22 11.65 -2.83 0.16
C LEU A 22 10.76 -1.65 -0.28
N TYR A 23 11.32 -0.69 -1.02
CA TYR A 23 10.57 0.46 -1.53
C TYR A 23 9.75 0.17 -2.79
N ALA A 24 9.92 -1.00 -3.44
CA ALA A 24 9.14 -1.36 -4.63
C ALA A 24 7.65 -1.55 -4.33
N ARG A 25 7.26 -1.70 -3.06
CA ARG A 25 5.87 -1.98 -2.64
C ARG A 25 5.28 -3.18 -3.39
N GLN A 26 6.07 -4.23 -3.58
CA GLN A 26 5.62 -5.48 -4.19
C GLN A 26 5.60 -6.59 -3.14
N VAL A 27 4.61 -7.47 -3.24
CA VAL A 27 4.38 -8.56 -2.29
C VAL A 27 4.22 -9.88 -3.03
N LEU A 28 4.91 -10.92 -2.55
CA LEU A 28 4.69 -12.30 -2.99
C LEU A 28 3.56 -12.92 -2.18
N VAL A 29 2.51 -13.38 -2.86
CA VAL A 29 1.40 -14.14 -2.28
C VAL A 29 1.47 -15.58 -2.79
N LYS A 30 1.77 -16.52 -1.89
CA LYS A 30 1.83 -17.95 -2.20
C LYS A 30 0.56 -18.68 -1.78
N ASN A 31 -0.03 -19.41 -2.70
CA ASN A 31 -1.12 -20.32 -2.44
C ASN A 31 -0.56 -21.70 -2.07
N LEU A 32 -0.75 -22.11 -0.81
CA LEU A 32 -0.26 -23.40 -0.31
C LEU A 32 -1.13 -24.60 -0.76
N GLY A 33 -2.37 -24.35 -1.20
CA GLY A 33 -3.29 -25.41 -1.62
C GLY A 33 -3.01 -25.96 -3.02
N ASN A 34 -2.51 -25.11 -3.93
CA ASN A 34 -2.18 -25.51 -5.31
C ASN A 34 -0.75 -25.17 -5.74
N GLY A 35 0.06 -24.58 -4.85
CA GLY A 35 1.45 -24.21 -5.12
C GLY A 35 1.63 -22.99 -6.03
N SER A 36 0.56 -22.36 -6.50
CA SER A 36 0.64 -21.15 -7.34
C SER A 36 1.04 -19.92 -6.52
N SER A 37 1.59 -18.92 -7.21
CA SER A 37 2.07 -17.68 -6.59
C SER A 37 1.75 -16.48 -7.46
N ASN A 38 1.51 -15.34 -6.80
CA ASN A 38 1.29 -14.06 -7.45
C ASN A 38 2.24 -13.02 -6.85
N MET A 39 2.83 -12.20 -7.71
CA MET A 39 3.61 -11.01 -7.31
C MET A 39 2.73 -9.80 -7.53
N ILE A 40 2.35 -9.13 -6.45
CA ILE A 40 1.35 -8.06 -6.45
C ILE A 40 2.06 -6.73 -6.20
N ASP A 41 1.88 -5.77 -7.10
CA ASP A 41 2.19 -4.37 -6.84
C ASP A 41 1.09 -3.78 -5.94
N VAL A 42 1.47 -3.35 -4.73
CA VAL A 42 0.56 -2.73 -3.75
C VAL A 42 0.77 -1.22 -3.66
N SER A 43 1.44 -0.61 -4.64
CA SER A 43 1.56 0.82 -4.77
C SER A 43 0.19 1.47 -4.94
N LEU A 44 -0.13 2.40 -4.05
CA LEU A 44 -1.34 3.22 -4.13
C LEU A 44 -1.12 4.49 -4.96
N GLU A 45 0.03 4.64 -5.63
CA GLU A 45 0.38 5.85 -6.40
C GLU A 45 -0.65 6.19 -7.47
N GLY A 46 -1.34 5.19 -8.04
CA GLY A 46 -2.45 5.39 -8.98
C GLY A 46 -3.62 6.21 -8.42
N LEU A 47 -3.76 6.31 -7.09
CA LEU A 47 -4.75 7.18 -6.45
C LEU A 47 -4.35 8.66 -6.48
N GLY A 48 -3.08 8.99 -6.73
CA GLY A 48 -2.59 10.37 -6.83
C GLY A 48 -3.09 11.27 -5.70
N ARG A 49 -3.83 12.33 -6.03
CA ARG A 49 -4.36 13.29 -5.04
C ARG A 49 -5.30 12.66 -4.00
N TYR A 50 -5.95 11.54 -4.32
CA TYR A 50 -6.87 10.86 -3.40
C TYR A 50 -6.13 10.22 -2.21
N LEU A 51 -4.81 10.01 -2.33
CA LEU A 51 -3.97 9.56 -1.20
C LEU A 51 -3.99 10.51 -0.02
N LYS A 52 -4.25 11.80 -0.24
CA LYS A 52 -4.34 12.80 0.82
C LYS A 52 -5.32 12.37 1.92
N ILE A 53 -6.42 11.72 1.56
CA ILE A 53 -7.44 11.25 2.51
C ILE A 53 -6.87 10.24 3.52
N PHE A 54 -5.85 9.46 3.14
CA PHE A 54 -5.23 8.43 3.98
C PHE A 54 -4.00 8.93 4.75
N ASN A 55 -3.67 10.22 4.66
CA ASN A 55 -2.55 10.78 5.39
C ASN A 55 -2.88 10.90 6.89
N SER A 56 -2.19 10.09 7.70
CA SER A 56 -2.35 10.02 9.15
C SER A 56 -1.48 11.00 9.93
N ASP A 57 -0.73 11.88 9.25
CA ASP A 57 0.02 12.94 9.90
C ASP A 57 -0.91 13.85 10.72
N SER A 58 -0.50 14.18 11.94
CA SER A 58 -1.30 14.95 12.88
C SER A 58 -1.73 16.33 12.35
N SER A 59 -0.86 17.00 11.58
CA SER A 59 -1.19 18.30 10.97
C SER A 59 -2.23 18.13 9.86
N HIS A 60 -2.12 17.04 9.09
CA HIS A 60 -3.10 16.68 8.07
C HIS A 60 -4.47 16.37 8.69
N VAL A 61 -4.50 15.57 9.76
CA VAL A 61 -5.73 15.24 10.50
C VAL A 61 -6.39 16.51 11.05
N ASN A 62 -5.62 17.43 11.61
CA ASN A 62 -6.15 18.71 12.11
C ASN A 62 -6.73 19.57 10.98
N LYS A 63 -6.08 19.61 9.81
CA LYS A 63 -6.60 20.28 8.62
C LYS A 63 -7.93 19.66 8.18
N VAL A 64 -8.03 18.33 8.14
CA VAL A 64 -9.27 17.62 7.79
C VAL A 64 -10.39 17.96 8.77
N LYS A 65 -10.11 17.96 10.08
CA LYS A 65 -11.09 18.32 11.11
C LYS A 65 -11.59 19.77 10.95
N ALA A 66 -10.69 20.71 10.65
CA ALA A 66 -11.06 22.09 10.37
C ALA A 66 -11.96 22.19 9.12
N LEU A 67 -11.59 21.52 8.03
CA LEU A 67 -12.40 21.49 6.81
C LEU A 67 -13.78 20.86 7.04
N GLN A 68 -13.87 19.79 7.84
CA GLN A 68 -15.15 19.15 8.19
C GLN A 68 -16.06 20.07 9.01
N LYS A 69 -15.47 20.92 9.86
CA LYS A 69 -16.20 21.92 10.63
C LYS A 69 -16.70 23.07 9.74
N ASP A 70 -15.83 23.58 8.86
CA ASP A 70 -16.12 24.77 8.06
C ASP A 70 -16.95 24.46 6.80
N TYR A 71 -16.80 23.25 6.26
CA TYR A 71 -17.41 22.79 5.00
C TYR A 71 -17.98 21.37 5.14
N PRO A 72 -19.01 21.13 5.98
CA PRO A 72 -19.48 19.79 6.33
C PRO A 72 -19.87 18.91 5.13
N THR A 73 -20.31 19.51 4.03
CA THR A 73 -20.69 18.80 2.78
C THR A 73 -19.62 18.79 1.70
N GLU A 74 -18.62 19.67 1.77
CA GLU A 74 -17.63 19.91 0.69
C GLU A 74 -16.17 19.72 1.11
N TRP A 75 -15.92 19.32 2.36
CA TRP A 75 -14.57 19.24 2.92
C TRP A 75 -13.64 18.31 2.13
N ARG A 76 -14.18 17.26 1.49
CA ARG A 76 -13.41 16.32 0.66
C ARG A 76 -12.91 17.00 -0.60
N GLU A 77 -13.77 17.74 -1.29
CA GLU A 77 -13.45 18.50 -2.50
C GLU A 77 -12.40 19.57 -2.19
N LYS A 78 -12.56 20.26 -1.06
CA LYS A 78 -11.58 21.26 -0.58
C LYS A 78 -10.24 20.62 -0.26
N LEU A 79 -10.23 19.45 0.41
CA LEU A 79 -9.02 18.71 0.72
C LEU A 79 -8.26 18.28 -0.53
N LEU A 80 -8.98 17.72 -1.52
CA LEU A 80 -8.41 17.19 -2.75
C LEU A 80 -7.86 18.29 -3.68
N LYS A 81 -8.36 19.52 -3.57
CA LYS A 81 -7.89 20.71 -4.32
C LYS A 81 -6.74 21.47 -3.65
N SER A 82 -6.46 21.18 -2.37
CA SER A 82 -5.44 21.88 -1.56
C SER A 82 -4.01 21.45 -1.80
#